data_AF-A0A3S1HXJ7-F1
#
_entry.id   AF-A0A3S1HXJ7-F1
#
_cell.length_a   1.000
_cell.length_b   1.000
_cell.length_c   1.000
_cell.angle_alpha   90.00
_cell.angle_beta   90.00
_cell.angle_gamma   90.00
#
_symmetry.space_group_name_H-M   'P 1'
#
loop_
_entity.id
_entity.type
_entity.pdbx_description
1 polymer ?
#
loop_
_entity_poly.entity_id
_entity_poly.type
_entity_poly.pdbx_seq_one_letter_code
_entity_poly.pdbx_strand_id
1 'polypeptide(L)'
;FLSFVNGTCFLSFVNGTCFLSFVNGTCFLSFVNGTCFLSFVNGTCFLSFVNGTCFLSFVNGTCFLSFVNGTCFLSFVNGTCFLSFVNGTCFLSFVNGTCFLSFVNGTCFLSFVNGTCFLSFVNGTCFLSFVNGTCFLSFVNGTCFLSFVNGTCFLSFVNGTCFLSFVNGTCFLSFVNGTCFLSFVNGTCFLSFVNGTCFLSFF
;
A
#
# COMPACT_ATOMS: atom_id res chain seq x y z
N PHE A 1 22.88 15.93 5.34
CA PHE A 1 21.74 15.94 6.27
C PHE A 1 21.32 17.39 6.46
N LEU A 2 20.06 17.73 6.20
CA LEU A 2 19.51 19.07 6.41
C LEU A 2 18.24 18.95 7.26
N SER A 3 18.08 19.84 8.22
CA SER A 3 16.90 19.87 9.11
C SER A 3 16.22 21.23 9.04
N PHE A 4 14.91 21.24 8.85
CA PHE A 4 14.10 22.44 8.73
C PHE A 4 13.01 22.45 9.80
N VAL A 5 12.79 23.61 10.44
CA VAL A 5 11.64 23.78 11.34
C VAL A 5 10.39 24.06 10.51
N ASN A 6 10.46 25.07 9.65
CA ASN A 6 9.46 25.33 8.63
C ASN A 6 10.19 25.50 7.29
N GLY A 7 9.79 24.79 6.25
CA GLY A 7 10.51 24.90 4.98
C GLY A 7 9.86 24.21 3.81
N THR A 8 10.25 24.69 2.63
CA THR A 8 9.99 24.03 1.35
C THR A 8 11.32 23.69 0.72
N CYS A 9 11.45 22.50 0.15
CA CYS A 9 12.69 22.03 -0.46
C CYS A 9 12.43 21.49 -1.88
N PHE A 10 13.28 21.88 -2.82
CA PHE A 10 13.27 21.41 -4.21
C PHE A 10 14.69 20.97 -4.57
N LEU A 11 14.88 19.67 -4.83
CA LEU A 11 16.18 19.15 -5.28
C LEU A 11 15.97 18.14 -6.41
N SER A 12 16.93 18.09 -7.31
CA SER A 12 16.98 17.09 -8.38
C SER A 12 18.36 16.46 -8.41
N PHE A 13 18.40 15.14 -8.59
CA PHE A 13 19.63 14.37 -8.60
C PHE A 13 19.63 13.43 -9.79
N VAL A 14 20.77 13.33 -10.48
CA VAL A 14 20.99 12.24 -11.42
C VAL A 14 21.31 10.97 -10.64
N ASN A 15 22.38 11.02 -9.84
CA ASN A 15 22.73 9.99 -8.89
C ASN A 15 22.91 10.63 -7.53
N GLY A 16 22.33 10.08 -6.46
CA GLY A 16 22.57 10.66 -5.15
C GLY A 16 21.85 10.00 -3.99
N THR A 17 22.27 10.41 -2.81
CA THR A 17 21.61 10.09 -1.55
C THR A 17 21.20 11.38 -0.86
N CYS A 18 19.99 11.41 -0.29
CA CYS A 18 19.46 12.59 0.36
C CYS A 18 18.93 12.26 1.76
N PHE A 19 19.20 13.14 2.73
CA PHE A 19 18.73 13.04 4.10
C PHE A 19 18.17 14.39 4.54
N LEU A 20 16.85 14.49 4.71
CA LEU A 20 16.18 15.70 5.16
C LEU A 20 15.23 15.41 6.32
N SER A 21 15.09 16.35 7.25
CA SER A 21 14.07 16.32 8.29
C SER A 21 13.30 17.64 8.35
N PHE A 22 12.00 17.56 8.60
CA PHE A 22 11.10 18.70 8.70
C PHE A 22 10.22 18.59 9.96
N VAL A 23 10.06 19.69 10.69
CA VAL A 23 8.94 19.79 11.66
C VAL A 23 7.66 20.07 10.89
N ASN A 24 7.58 21.18 10.16
CA ASN A 24 6.54 21.43 9.17
C ASN A 24 7.17 21.68 7.81
N GLY A 25 6.72 20.99 6.76
CA GLY A 25 7.28 21.30 5.45
C GLY A 25 6.70 20.60 4.27
N THR A 26 7.15 21.08 3.11
CA THR A 26 6.88 20.46 1.81
C THR A 26 8.21 20.12 1.13
N CYS A 27 8.27 18.97 0.48
CA CYS A 27 9.49 18.52 -0.17
C CYS A 27 9.19 17.96 -1.56
N PHE A 28 9.97 18.40 -2.55
CA PHE A 28 9.91 17.96 -3.92
C PHE A 28 11.28 17.44 -4.32
N LEU A 29 11.34 16.16 -4.67
CA LEU A 29 12.59 15.48 -5.00
C LEU A 29 12.44 14.64 -6.26
N SER A 30 13.42 14.74 -7.15
CA SER A 30 13.52 13.87 -8.33
C SER A 30 14.87 13.19 -8.40
N PHE A 31 14.87 11.90 -8.74
CA PHE A 31 16.06 11.07 -8.87
C PHE A 31 16.00 10.26 -10.18
N VAL A 32 17.12 10.18 -10.89
CA VAL A 32 17.31 9.10 -11.88
C VAL A 32 17.69 7.83 -11.15
N ASN A 33 18.79 7.82 -10.40
CA ASN A 33 19.11 6.75 -9.46
C ASN A 33 19.35 7.34 -8.07
N GLY A 34 18.70 6.83 -7.04
CA GLY A 34 19.03 7.35 -5.72
C GLY A 34 18.37 6.68 -4.55
N THR A 35 18.80 7.14 -3.39
CA THR A 35 18.21 6.78 -2.11
C THR A 35 17.82 8.03 -1.35
N CYS A 36 16.65 8.06 -0.72
CA CYS A 36 16.25 9.17 0.14
C CYS A 36 15.76 8.72 1.50
N PHE A 37 16.07 9.53 2.51
CA PHE A 37 15.60 9.38 3.87
C PHE A 37 14.96 10.70 4.27
N LEU A 38 13.66 10.66 4.56
CA LEU A 38 12.89 11.84 4.95
C LEU A 38 12.11 11.58 6.22
N SER A 39 12.08 12.57 7.11
CA SER A 39 11.19 12.57 8.27
C SER A 39 10.41 13.87 8.36
N PHE A 40 9.13 13.76 8.68
CA PHE A 40 8.21 14.89 8.87
C PHE A 40 7.42 14.72 10.17
N VAL A 41 7.29 15.80 10.94
CA VAL A 41 6.22 15.85 11.95
C VAL A 41 4.90 16.16 11.26
N ASN A 42 4.80 17.28 10.54
CA ASN A 42 3.69 17.58 9.65
C ASN A 42 4.23 17.88 8.26
N GLY A 43 3.71 17.24 7.21
CA GLY A 43 4.20 17.61 5.89
C GLY A 43 3.57 16.95 4.70
N THR A 44 4.03 17.43 3.55
CA THR A 44 3.71 16.87 2.25
C THR A 44 5.01 16.57 1.51
N CYS A 45 5.08 15.43 0.82
CA CYS A 45 6.23 15.13 -0.03
C CYS A 45 5.80 14.62 -1.40
N PHE A 46 6.60 14.98 -2.40
CA PHE A 46 6.47 14.57 -3.78
C PHE A 46 7.82 14.03 -4.22
N LEU A 47 7.87 12.74 -4.55
CA LEU A 47 9.09 12.06 -4.98
C LEU A 47 8.87 11.34 -6.30
N SER A 48 9.85 11.48 -7.19
CA SER A 48 9.93 10.67 -8.41
C SER A 48 11.31 10.01 -8.53
N PHE A 49 11.29 8.73 -8.88
CA PHE A 49 12.48 7.93 -9.11
C PHE A 49 12.36 7.17 -10.43
N VAL A 50 13.45 7.14 -11.22
CA VAL A 50 13.58 6.10 -12.25
C VAL A 50 13.99 4.79 -11.59
N ASN A 51 15.12 4.76 -10.87
CA ASN A 51 15.48 3.66 -9.98
C ASN A 51 15.76 4.20 -8.59
N GLY A 52 15.21 3.58 -7.55
CA GLY A 52 15.62 4.02 -6.23
C GLY A 52 14.98 3.34 -5.04
N THR A 53 15.42 3.80 -3.89
CA THR A 53 14.88 3.39 -2.60
C THR A 53 14.51 4.62 -1.78
N CYS A 54 13.36 4.58 -1.10
CA CYS A 54 12.98 5.67 -0.22
C CYS A 54 12.53 5.17 1.15
N PHE A 55 12.93 5.91 2.17
CA PHE A 55 12.51 5.71 3.55
C PHE A 55 11.85 7.01 4.02
N LEU A 56 10.57 6.95 4.37
CA LEU A 56 9.83 8.10 4.85
C LEU A 56 9.09 7.79 6.14
N SER A 57 9.13 8.74 7.06
CA SER A 57 8.31 8.73 8.27
C SER A 57 7.55 10.04 8.43
N PHE A 58 6.28 9.92 8.80
CA PHE A 58 5.38 11.03 9.06
C PHE A 58 4.65 10.82 10.39
N VAL A 59 4.55 11.87 11.21
CA VAL A 59 3.51 11.89 12.25
C VAL A 59 2.17 12.22 11.59
N ASN A 60 2.04 13.36 10.93
CA ASN A 60 0.91 13.69 10.08
C ASN A 60 1.39 14.05 8.68
N GLY A 61 0.82 13.46 7.64
CA GLY A 61 1.20 13.93 6.32
C GLY A 61 0.54 13.28 5.13
N THR A 62 0.97 13.78 3.98
CA THR A 62 0.60 13.27 2.67
C THR A 62 1.87 12.97 1.88
N CYS A 63 1.87 11.90 1.11
CA CYS A 63 2.97 11.60 0.22
C CYS A 63 2.49 11.15 -1.15
N PHE A 64 3.23 11.58 -2.16
CA PHE A 64 3.05 11.20 -3.55
C PHE A 64 4.38 10.65 -4.06
N LEU A 65 4.39 9.37 -4.44
CA LEU A 65 5.59 8.72 -4.94
C LEU A 65 5.34 8.04 -6.28
N SER A 66 6.29 8.22 -7.19
CA SER A 66 6.35 7.48 -8.44
C SER A 66 7.71 6.81 -8.63
N PHE A 67 7.69 5.55 -9.04
CA PHE A 67 8.86 4.76 -9.33
C PHE A 67 8.70 4.05 -10.68
N VAL A 68 9.74 4.06 -11.50
CA VAL A 68 9.85 3.06 -12.58
C VAL A 68 10.29 1.74 -11.97
N ASN A 69 11.43 1.70 -11.30
CA ASN A 69 11.86 0.57 -10.48
C ASN A 69 12.19 1.04 -9.07
N GLY A 70 11.66 0.42 -8.03
CA GLY A 70 12.11 0.79 -6.71
C GLY A 70 11.51 0.07 -5.53
N THR A 71 12.01 0.48 -4.38
CA THR A 71 11.52 0.01 -3.09
C THR A 71 11.17 1.19 -2.20
N CYS A 72 10.06 1.11 -1.48
CA CYS A 72 9.67 2.16 -0.55
C CYS A 72 9.29 1.61 0.82
N PHE A 73 9.71 2.32 1.86
CA PHE A 73 9.37 2.07 3.25
C PHE A 73 8.73 3.33 3.81
N LEU A 74 7.44 3.28 4.12
CA LEU A 74 6.68 4.41 4.62
C LEU A 74 6.02 4.08 5.95
N SER A 75 6.12 4.99 6.91
CA SER A 75 5.37 4.93 8.16
C SER A 75 4.62 6.22 8.43
N PHE A 76 3.36 6.08 8.86
CA PHE A 76 2.49 7.19 9.24
C PHE A 76 1.83 6.92 10.58
N VAL A 77 1.76 7.94 11.44
CA VAL A 77 0.76 7.94 12.52
C VAL A 77 -0.61 8.28 11.92
N ASN A 78 -0.74 9.45 11.29
CA ASN A 78 -1.91 9.81 10.49
C ASN A 78 -1.47 10.21 9.08
N GLY A 79 -2.07 9.64 8.04
CA GLY A 79 -1.74 10.15 6.73
C GLY A 79 -2.44 9.55 5.54
N THR A 80 -2.07 10.10 4.40
CA THR A 80 -2.51 9.64 3.09
C THR A 80 -1.31 9.39 2.20
N CYS A 81 -1.35 8.33 1.40
CA CYS A 81 -0.29 8.07 0.44
C CYS A 81 -0.84 7.67 -0.92
N PHE A 82 -0.14 8.15 -1.95
CA PHE A 82 -0.40 7.82 -3.35
C PHE A 82 0.91 7.28 -3.93
N LEU A 83 0.92 6.02 -4.31
CA LEU A 83 2.11 5.38 -4.88
C LEU A 83 1.81 4.74 -6.23
N SER A 84 2.75 4.92 -7.14
CA SER A 84 2.74 4.29 -8.46
C SER A 84 4.09 3.64 -8.74
N PHE A 85 4.05 2.39 -9.19
CA PHE A 85 5.22 1.60 -9.55
C PHE A 85 5.01 0.93 -10.90
N VAL A 86 6.02 0.97 -11.76
CA VAL A 86 6.09 0.02 -12.87
C VAL A 86 6.58 -1.33 -12.33
N ASN A 87 7.74 -1.37 -11.69
CA ASN A 87 8.21 -2.53 -10.93
C ASN A 87 8.59 -2.09 -9.53
N GLY A 88 8.09 -2.77 -8.49
CA GLY A 88 8.58 -2.42 -7.17
C GLY A 88 8.03 -3.21 -6.01
N THR A 89 8.58 -2.85 -4.85
CA THR A 89 8.15 -3.38 -3.57
C THR A 89 7.84 -2.23 -2.62
N CYS A 90 6.76 -2.36 -1.86
CA CYS A 90 6.41 -1.35 -0.87
C CYS A 90 6.08 -1.97 0.48
N PHE A 91 6.55 -1.31 1.54
CA PHE A 91 6.23 -1.60 2.92
C PHE A 91 5.62 -0.35 3.52
N LEU A 92 4.35 -0.45 3.93
CA LEU A 92 3.65 0.67 4.56
C LEU A 92 3.03 0.27 5.89
N SER A 93 3.16 1.15 6.87
CA SER A 93 2.47 1.05 8.15
C SER A 93 1.73 2.34 8.48
N PHE A 94 0.49 2.19 8.95
CA PHE A 94 -0.38 3.28 9.36
C PHE A 94 -1.00 2.98 10.72
N VAL A 95 -1.03 3.97 11.61
CA VAL A 95 -1.99 3.94 12.72
C VAL A 95 -3.36 4.32 12.18
N ASN A 96 -3.52 5.51 11.60
CA ASN A 96 -4.71 5.90 10.86
C ASN A 96 -4.32 6.34 9.46
N GLY A 97 -4.95 5.82 8.42
CA GLY A 97 -4.65 6.36 7.10
C GLY A 97 -5.43 5.81 5.94
N THR A 98 -5.13 6.42 4.79
CA THR A 98 -5.63 5.99 3.49
C THR A 98 -4.46 5.78 2.54
N CYS A 99 -4.54 4.76 1.71
CA CYS A 99 -3.53 4.52 0.71
C CYS A 99 -4.14 4.17 -0.65
N PHE A 100 -3.49 4.69 -1.70
CA PHE A 100 -3.80 4.41 -3.09
C PHE A 100 -2.52 3.90 -3.75
N LEU A 101 -2.53 2.65 -4.18
CA LEU A 101 -1.37 2.02 -4.79
C LEU A 101 -1.71 1.42 -6.15
N SER A 102 -0.81 1.65 -7.10
CA SER A 102 -0.86 1.06 -8.43
C SER A 102 0.48 0.43 -8.80
N PHE A 103 0.43 -0.80 -9.27
CA PHE A 103 1.58 -1.57 -9.71
C PHE A 103 1.32 -2.19 -11.08
N VAL A 104 2.31 -2.12 -11.97
CA VAL A 104 2.34 -3.04 -13.12
C VAL A 104 2.85 -4.40 -12.63
N ASN A 105 4.05 -4.45 -12.06
CA ASN A 105 4.56 -5.63 -11.36
C ASN A 105 4.99 -5.24 -9.94
N GLY A 106 4.54 -5.97 -8.92
CA GLY A 106 5.09 -5.67 -7.61
C GLY A 106 4.58 -6.50 -6.46
N THR A 107 5.17 -6.19 -5.31
CA THR A 107 4.78 -6.76 -4.03
C THR A 107 4.49 -5.65 -3.03
N CYS A 108 3.43 -5.82 -2.24
CA CYS A 108 3.11 -4.85 -1.20
C CYS A 108 2.83 -5.52 0.13
N PHE A 109 3.35 -4.91 1.20
CA PHE A 109 3.09 -5.25 2.58
C PHE A 109 2.50 -4.03 3.27
N LEU A 110 1.25 -4.13 3.71
CA LEU A 110 0.57 -3.04 4.38
C LEU A 110 0.00 -3.48 5.73
N SER A 111 0.17 -2.63 6.73
CA SER A 111 -0.48 -2.79 8.03
C SER A 111 -1.20 -1.51 8.44
N PHE A 112 -2.43 -1.69 8.93
CA PHE A 112 -3.27 -0.60 9.43
C PHE A 112 -3.85 -0.96 10.80
N VAL A 113 -3.84 0.01 11.73
CA VAL A 113 -4.75 -0.05 12.87
C VAL A 113 -6.15 0.36 12.41
N ASN A 114 -6.31 1.56 11.86
CA ASN A 114 -7.53 1.99 11.19
C ASN A 114 -7.19 2.50 9.78
N GLY A 115 -7.87 2.01 8.76
CA GLY A 115 -7.63 2.62 7.45
C GLY A 115 -8.44 2.09 6.30
N THR A 116 -8.20 2.76 5.17
CA THR A 116 -8.75 2.38 3.88
C THR A 116 -7.62 2.18 2.89
N CYS A 117 -7.75 1.18 2.02
CA CYS A 117 -6.78 0.98 0.96
C CYS A 117 -7.45 0.69 -0.38
N PHE A 118 -6.82 1.22 -1.43
CA PHE A 118 -7.18 0.98 -2.82
C PHE A 118 -5.93 0.48 -3.54
N LEU A 119 -5.96 -0.76 -4.01
CA LEU A 119 -4.83 -1.38 -4.69
C LEU A 119 -5.23 -1.92 -6.07
N SER A 120 -4.34 -1.69 -7.02
CA SER A 120 -4.45 -2.22 -8.38
C SER A 120 -3.11 -2.83 -8.79
N PHE A 121 -3.18 -4.05 -9.32
CA PHE A 121 -2.03 -4.79 -9.83
C PHE A 121 -2.35 -5.36 -11.21
N VAL A 122 -1.39 -5.24 -12.14
CA VAL A 122 -1.39 -6.10 -13.33
C VAL A 122 -0.85 -7.47 -12.92
N ASN A 123 0.37 -7.54 -12.38
CA ASN A 123 0.91 -8.75 -11.75
C ASN A 123 1.39 -8.43 -10.35
N GLY A 124 0.96 -9.16 -9.33
CA GLY A 124 1.56 -8.91 -8.03
C GLY A 124 1.10 -9.78 -6.88
N THR A 125 1.74 -9.53 -5.75
CA THR A 125 1.40 -10.15 -4.49
C THR A 125 1.15 -9.09 -3.43
N CYS A 126 0.12 -9.27 -2.63
CA CYS A 126 -0.16 -8.35 -1.54
C CYS A 126 -0.38 -9.08 -0.20
N PHE A 127 0.15 -8.49 0.85
CA PHE A 127 -0.08 -8.89 2.24
C PHE A 127 -0.65 -7.69 2.97
N LEU A 128 -1.88 -7.80 3.44
CA LEU A 128 -2.52 -6.73 4.20
C LEU A 128 -3.07 -7.24 5.52
N SER A 129 -2.85 -6.44 6.56
CA SER A 129 -3.45 -6.64 7.88
C SER A 129 -4.14 -5.36 8.36
N PHE A 130 -5.34 -5.54 8.90
CA PHE A 130 -6.16 -4.46 9.46
C PHE A 130 -6.69 -4.86 10.83
N VAL A 131 -6.64 -3.93 11.78
CA VAL A 131 -7.51 -4.03 12.97
C VAL A 131 -8.92 -3.59 12.58
N ASN A 132 -9.09 -2.37 12.11
CA ASN A 132 -10.34 -1.91 11.51
C ASN A 132 -10.07 -1.35 10.11
N GLY A 133 -10.82 -1.76 9.10
CA GLY A 133 -10.64 -1.11 7.81
C GLY A 133 -11.50 -1.56 6.68
N THR A 134 -11.28 -0.90 5.55
CA THR A 134 -11.87 -1.26 4.27
C THR A 134 -10.79 -1.40 3.23
N CYS A 135 -10.95 -2.36 2.32
CA CYS A 135 -10.01 -2.52 1.22
C CYS A 135 -10.71 -2.82 -0.10
N PHE A 136 -10.16 -2.25 -1.15
CA PHE A 136 -10.57 -2.45 -2.53
C PHE A 136 -9.34 -2.92 -3.31
N LEU A 137 -9.39 -4.14 -3.82
CA LEU A 137 -8.28 -4.73 -4.54
C LEU A 137 -8.71 -5.24 -5.91
N SER A 138 -7.88 -4.97 -6.90
CA SER A 138 -8.04 -5.47 -8.27
C SER A 138 -6.73 -6.05 -8.77
N PHE A 139 -6.81 -7.24 -9.35
CA PHE A 139 -5.67 -7.96 -9.91
C PHE A 139 -6.02 -8.50 -11.29
N VAL A 140 -5.10 -8.33 -12.26
CA VAL A 140 -5.14 -9.15 -13.47
C VAL A 140 -4.57 -10.53 -13.15
N ASN A 141 -3.33 -10.61 -12.67
CA ASN A 141 -2.75 -11.83 -12.11
C ASN A 141 -2.20 -11.56 -10.72
N GLY A 142 -2.55 -12.37 -9.73
CA GLY A 142 -1.91 -12.18 -8.44
C GLY A 142 -2.33 -13.09 -7.32
N THR A 143 -1.68 -12.85 -6.18
CA THR A 143 -2.00 -13.51 -4.93
C THR A 143 -2.22 -12.47 -3.84
N CYS A 144 -3.24 -12.67 -3.01
CA CYS A 144 -3.47 -11.80 -1.86
C CYS A 144 -3.63 -12.59 -0.56
N PHE A 145 -3.03 -12.05 0.48
CA PHE A 145 -3.20 -12.50 1.87
C PHE A 145 -3.77 -11.33 2.65
N LEU A 146 -4.92 -11.57 3.28
CA LEU A 146 -5.72 -10.52 3.90
C LEU A 146 -6.17 -10.99 5.28
N SER A 147 -5.90 -10.17 6.30
CA SER A 147 -6.43 -10.39 7.64
C SER A 147 -7.11 -9.14 8.20
N PHE A 148 -8.28 -9.35 8.79
CA PHE A 148 -9.09 -8.32 9.43
C PHE A 148 -9.54 -8.77 10.81
N VAL A 149 -9.43 -7.88 11.80
CA VAL A 149 -10.24 -8.03 13.02
C VAL A 149 -11.66 -7.57 12.73
N ASN A 150 -11.86 -6.32 12.30
CA ASN A 150 -13.13 -5.82 11.80
C ASN A 150 -12.96 -5.19 10.42
N GLY A 151 -13.73 -5.58 9.42
CA GLY A 151 -13.65 -4.84 8.17
C GLY A 151 -14.47 -5.34 7.01
N THR A 152 -14.30 -4.62 5.91
CA THR A 152 -14.93 -4.95 4.63
C THR A 152 -13.87 -5.06 3.54
N CYS A 153 -14.04 -6.02 2.65
CA CYS A 153 -13.16 -6.13 1.48
C CYS A 153 -13.94 -6.37 0.19
N PHE A 154 -13.42 -5.76 -0.87
CA PHE A 154 -13.89 -5.94 -2.25
C PHE A 154 -12.70 -6.38 -3.07
N LEU A 155 -12.69 -7.63 -3.52
CA LEU A 155 -11.60 -8.20 -4.32
C LEU A 155 -12.14 -8.64 -5.68
N SER A 156 -11.36 -8.30 -6.72
CA SER A 156 -11.57 -8.76 -8.08
C SER A 156 -10.29 -9.33 -8.66
N PHE A 157 -10.39 -10.51 -9.27
CA PHE A 157 -9.28 -11.18 -9.96
C PHE A 157 -9.70 -11.65 -11.35
N VAL A 158 -8.82 -11.45 -12.32
CA VAL A 158 -8.89 -12.22 -13.58
C VAL A 158 -8.28 -13.61 -13.35
N ASN A 159 -7.02 -13.69 -12.94
CA ASN A 159 -6.39 -14.93 -12.49
C ASN A 159 -5.77 -14.74 -11.11
N GLY A 160 -6.12 -15.56 -10.12
CA GLY A 160 -5.41 -15.43 -8.85
C GLY A 160 -5.87 -16.30 -7.71
N THR A 161 -5.17 -16.12 -6.60
CA THR A 161 -5.45 -16.83 -5.36
C THR A 161 -5.62 -15.84 -4.23
N CYS A 162 -6.62 -16.07 -3.37
CA CYS A 162 -6.82 -15.24 -2.20
C CYS A 162 -6.94 -16.06 -0.92
N PHE A 163 -6.29 -15.58 0.14
CA PHE A 163 -6.40 -16.09 1.49
C PHE A 163 -6.95 -14.96 2.36
N LEU A 164 -8.15 -15.14 2.91
CA LEU A 164 -8.83 -14.14 3.72
C LEU A 164 -9.21 -14.71 5.07
N SER A 165 -8.87 -13.97 6.13
CA SER A 165 -9.33 -14.23 7.49
C SER A 165 -10.01 -13.01 8.09
N PHE A 166 -11.17 -13.23 8.71
CA PHE A 166 -11.95 -12.21 9.42
C PHE A 166 -12.35 -12.70 10.80
N VAL A 167 -12.25 -11.83 11.81
CA VAL A 167 -13.00 -12.02 13.06
C VAL A 167 -14.43 -11.52 12.86
N ASN A 168 -14.62 -10.24 12.55
CA ASN A 168 -15.90 -9.69 12.11
C ASN A 168 -15.76 -9.04 10.73
N GLY A 169 -16.55 -9.45 9.74
CA GLY A 169 -16.49 -8.70 8.49
C GLY A 169 -17.32 -9.16 7.34
N THR A 170 -17.21 -8.42 6.25
CA THR A 170 -17.89 -8.70 4.99
C THR A 170 -16.87 -8.77 3.87
N CYS A 171 -17.04 -9.73 2.97
CA CYS A 171 -16.25 -9.76 1.75
C CYS A 171 -17.11 -9.93 0.50
N PHE A 172 -16.69 -9.25 -0.56
CA PHE A 172 -17.24 -9.35 -1.91
C PHE A 172 -16.11 -9.80 -2.82
N LEU A 173 -16.28 -10.97 -3.42
CA LEU A 173 -15.25 -11.65 -4.20
C LEU A 173 -15.75 -11.92 -5.62
N SER A 174 -14.98 -11.50 -6.61
CA SER A 174 -15.20 -11.84 -8.02
C SER A 174 -13.95 -12.43 -8.66
N PHE A 175 -14.11 -13.57 -9.33
CA PHE A 175 -13.03 -14.30 -9.98
C PHE A 175 -13.43 -14.76 -11.38
N VAL A 176 -12.54 -14.57 -12.36
CA VAL A 176 -12.65 -15.24 -13.66
C VAL A 176 -12.02 -16.64 -13.58
N ASN A 177 -10.76 -16.73 -13.17
CA ASN A 177 -10.07 -17.99 -12.83
C ASN A 177 -9.39 -17.83 -11.47
N GLY A 178 -9.79 -18.60 -10.46
CA GLY A 178 -9.05 -18.49 -9.20
C GLY A 178 -9.45 -19.40 -8.08
N THR A 179 -8.73 -19.25 -6.97
CA THR A 179 -8.97 -20.01 -5.76
C THR A 179 -9.12 -19.08 -4.57
N CYS A 180 -10.15 -19.31 -3.74
CA CYS A 180 -10.28 -18.64 -2.45
C CYS A 180 -10.20 -19.59 -1.27
N PHE A 181 -9.52 -19.12 -0.21
CA PHE A 181 -9.52 -19.70 1.11
C PHE A 181 -10.05 -18.65 2.08
N LEU A 182 -11.18 -18.96 2.72
CA LEU A 182 -11.94 -18.03 3.53
C LEU A 182 -12.15 -18.60 4.94
N SER A 183 -11.81 -17.80 5.94
CA SER A 183 -12.04 -18.11 7.34
C SER A 183 -12.76 -16.96 8.04
N PHE A 184 -13.91 -17.25 8.65
CA PHE A 184 -14.71 -16.27 9.40
C PHE A 184 -15.02 -16.78 10.80
N VAL A 185 -15.00 -15.89 11.79
CA VAL A 185 -15.68 -16.13 13.09
C VAL A 185 -17.11 -15.59 13.02
N ASN A 186 -17.28 -14.36 12.53
CA ASN A 186 -18.58 -13.76 12.32
C ASN A 186 -18.55 -12.90 11.06
N GLY A 187 -19.21 -13.34 9.99
CA GLY A 187 -19.15 -12.55 8.77
C GLY A 187 -20.03 -13.04 7.66
N THR A 188 -20.03 -12.24 6.60
CA THR A 188 -20.78 -12.52 5.38
C THR A 188 -19.83 -12.51 4.19
N CYS A 189 -20.10 -13.39 3.24
CA CYS A 189 -19.30 -13.52 2.05
C CYS A 189 -20.22 -13.61 0.84
N PHE A 190 -19.95 -12.77 -0.16
CA PHE A 190 -20.60 -12.79 -1.46
C PHE A 190 -19.55 -13.21 -2.49
N LEU A 191 -19.79 -14.31 -3.21
CA LEU A 191 -18.86 -14.84 -4.19
C LEU A 191 -19.48 -14.92 -5.58
N SER A 192 -18.66 -14.63 -6.59
CA SER A 192 -18.95 -14.88 -7.99
C SER A 192 -17.73 -15.49 -8.67
N PHE A 193 -17.93 -16.62 -9.36
CA PHE A 193 -16.91 -17.34 -10.11
C PHE A 193 -17.37 -17.60 -11.53
N VAL A 194 -16.46 -17.41 -12.49
CA VAL A 194 -16.60 -18.01 -13.83
C VAL A 194 -15.98 -19.40 -13.84
N ASN A 195 -14.76 -19.54 -13.30
CA ASN A 195 -14.05 -20.79 -13.12
C ASN A 195 -13.16 -20.70 -11.87
N GLY A 196 -13.27 -21.67 -10.96
CA GLY A 196 -12.48 -21.61 -9.73
C GLY A 196 -12.99 -22.50 -8.62
N THR A 197 -12.28 -22.44 -7.51
CA THR A 197 -12.62 -23.19 -6.29
C THR A 197 -12.64 -22.26 -5.09
N CYS A 198 -13.50 -22.58 -4.13
CA CYS A 198 -13.48 -21.89 -2.85
C CYS A 198 -13.56 -22.87 -1.69
N PHE A 199 -12.73 -22.61 -0.68
CA PHE A 199 -12.71 -23.28 0.60
C PHE A 199 -13.17 -22.29 1.66
N LEU A 200 -14.19 -22.66 2.42
CA LEU A 200 -14.83 -21.78 3.39
C LEU A 200 -14.95 -22.48 4.74
N SER A 201 -14.43 -21.85 5.78
CA SER A 201 -14.57 -22.26 7.17
C SER A 201 -15.21 -21.15 8.00
N PHE A 202 -16.26 -21.49 8.73
CA PHE A 202 -16.88 -20.64 9.76
C PHE A 202 -16.60 -21.26 11.14
N PHE A 203 -16.24 -20.41 12.11
CA PHE A 203 -15.94 -20.78 13.49
C PHE A 203 -16.93 -20.15 14.46
#